data_AF-A0A3D5DXN6-F1
#
_entry.id   AF-A0A3D5DXN6-F1
#
_cell.length_a   1.000
_cell.length_b   1.000
_cell.length_c   1.000
_cell.angle_alpha   90.00
_cell.angle_beta   90.00
_cell.angle_gamma   90.00
#
_symmetry.space_group_name_H-M   'P 1'
#
loop_
_entity.id
_entity.type
_entity.pdbx_description
1 polymer ?
#
loop_
_entity_poly.entity_id
_entity_poly.type
_entity_poly.pdbx_seq_one_letter_code
_entity_poly.pdbx_strand_id
1 'polypeptide(L)'
;MSEPAHELPADSPATPLASAVDDARHGVITHLTVGGERVAAIVPESVLDTLRAAEDAEDAAEADAAMAEPGEDIPWDEVKSELGL
;
A
#
# COMPACT_ATOMS: atom_id res chain seq x y z
N MET A 1 7.10 -12.20 -13.69
CA MET A 1 5.88 -12.29 -14.52
C MET A 1 5.21 -10.94 -14.36
N SER A 2 5.10 -10.13 -15.41
CA SER A 2 4.37 -8.86 -15.31
C SER A 2 2.90 -9.15 -15.09
N GLU A 3 2.31 -8.60 -14.03
CA GLU A 3 0.87 -8.68 -13.79
C GLU A 3 0.15 -8.01 -14.97
N PRO A 4 -0.97 -8.58 -15.46
CA PRO A 4 -1.75 -7.96 -16.51
C PRO A 4 -2.30 -6.62 -15.99
N ALA A 5 -1.83 -5.52 -16.59
CA ALA A 5 -2.21 -4.16 -16.21
C ALA A 5 -2.84 -3.43 -17.40
N HIS A 6 -4.02 -2.84 -17.19
CA HIS A 6 -4.73 -2.02 -18.17
C HIS A 6 -4.63 -0.53 -17.79
N GLU A 7 -4.76 0.35 -18.77
CA GLU A 7 -4.88 1.80 -18.57
C GLU A 7 -6.24 2.27 -19.10
N LEU A 8 -6.96 3.05 -18.30
CA LEU A 8 -8.25 3.61 -18.65
C LEU A 8 -8.28 5.11 -18.32
N PRO A 9 -8.62 5.98 -19.30
CA PRO A 9 -8.93 7.38 -18.98
C PRO A 9 -10.15 7.47 -18.06
N ALA A 10 -10.04 8.25 -16.99
CA ALA A 10 -11.05 8.35 -15.93
C ALA A 10 -12.38 8.96 -16.42
N ASP A 11 -12.36 9.70 -17.54
CA ASP A 11 -13.51 10.32 -18.19
C ASP A 11 -14.06 9.50 -19.36
N SER A 12 -13.44 8.35 -19.68
CA SER A 12 -13.82 7.53 -20.84
C SER A 12 -15.12 6.76 -20.57
N PRO A 13 -16.16 6.93 -21.41
CA PRO A 13 -17.38 6.13 -21.33
C PRO A 13 -17.21 4.72 -21.93
N ALA A 14 -16.05 4.41 -22.52
CA ALA A 14 -15.85 3.22 -23.36
C ALA A 14 -15.68 1.91 -22.57
N THR A 15 -15.34 1.97 -21.28
CA THR A 15 -15.26 0.79 -20.40
C THR A 15 -16.12 1.04 -19.16
N PRO A 16 -17.25 0.33 -18.98
CA PRO A 16 -18.05 0.47 -17.77
C PRO A 16 -17.21 0.06 -16.56
N LEU A 17 -17.23 0.85 -15.49
CA LEU A 17 -16.61 0.54 -14.19
C LEU A 17 -16.81 -0.93 -13.75
N ALA A 18 -17.98 -1.50 -14.06
CA ALA A 18 -18.32 -2.89 -13.79
C ALA A 18 -17.34 -3.91 -14.42
N SER A 19 -16.81 -3.68 -15.63
CA SER A 19 -15.85 -4.62 -16.23
C SER A 19 -14.48 -4.50 -15.57
N ALA A 20 -14.02 -3.29 -15.25
CA ALA A 20 -12.76 -3.12 -14.54
C ALA A 20 -12.80 -3.74 -13.13
N VAL A 21 -13.96 -3.71 -12.47
CA VAL A 21 -14.19 -4.43 -11.21
C VAL A 21 -14.18 -5.94 -11.42
N ASP A 22 -14.80 -6.46 -12.47
CA ASP A 22 -14.78 -7.90 -12.75
C ASP A 22 -13.37 -8.39 -13.13
N ASP A 23 -12.63 -7.61 -13.93
CA ASP A 23 -11.23 -7.84 -14.27
C ASP A 23 -10.35 -7.92 -13.00
N ALA A 24 -10.55 -7.01 -12.05
CA ALA A 24 -9.87 -7.05 -10.76
C ALA A 24 -10.20 -8.32 -9.96
N ARG A 25 -11.42 -8.86 -10.03
CA ARG A 25 -11.75 -10.15 -9.40
C ARG A 25 -10.99 -11.32 -10.02
N HIS A 26 -10.49 -11.17 -11.24
CA HIS A 26 -9.69 -12.16 -11.97
C HIS A 26 -8.18 -11.87 -11.94
N GLY A 27 -7.72 -10.92 -11.12
CA GLY A 27 -6.29 -10.64 -10.97
C GLY A 27 -5.72 -9.59 -11.93
N VAL A 28 -6.57 -8.86 -12.65
CA VAL A 28 -6.14 -7.82 -13.58
C VAL A 28 -6.17 -6.46 -12.89
N ILE A 29 -5.06 -5.73 -12.93
CA ILE A 29 -4.97 -4.39 -12.35
C ILE A 29 -5.34 -3.37 -13.42
N THR A 30 -6.17 -2.39 -13.06
CA THR A 30 -6.56 -1.32 -13.99
C THR A 30 -6.16 0.03 -13.43
N HIS A 31 -5.27 0.74 -14.13
CA HIS A 31 -4.85 2.10 -13.80
C HIS A 31 -5.81 3.11 -14.41
N LEU A 32 -6.24 4.08 -13.61
CA LEU A 32 -7.08 5.19 -14.03
C LEU A 32 -6.19 6.40 -14.33
N THR A 33 -6.38 7.03 -15.49
CA THR A 33 -5.57 8.17 -15.93
C THR A 33 -6.39 9.45 -16.10
N VAL A 34 -5.81 10.60 -15.74
CA VAL A 34 -6.36 11.94 -16.00
C VAL A 34 -5.30 12.74 -16.76
N GLY A 35 -5.62 13.22 -17.96
CA GLY A 35 -4.62 13.92 -18.79
C GLY A 35 -3.42 13.06 -19.18
N GLY A 36 -3.54 11.73 -19.15
CA GLY A 36 -2.46 10.78 -19.41
C GLY A 36 -1.61 10.42 -18.18
N GLU A 37 -1.88 11.01 -17.02
CA GLU A 37 -1.20 10.68 -15.75
C GLU A 37 -2.02 9.66 -14.96
N ARG A 38 -1.38 8.64 -14.39
CA ARG A 38 -2.04 7.64 -13.53
C ARG A 38 -2.37 8.27 -12.18
N VAL A 39 -3.64 8.27 -11.80
CA VAL A 39 -4.13 8.90 -10.56
C VAL A 39 -4.73 7.91 -9.56
N ALA A 40 -5.16 6.73 -10.01
CA ALA A 40 -5.73 5.69 -9.17
C ALA A 40 -5.58 4.31 -9.83
N ALA A 41 -5.87 3.24 -9.09
CA ALA A 41 -5.94 1.90 -9.62
C ALA A 41 -7.11 1.11 -9.01
N ILE A 42 -7.71 0.23 -9.80
CA ILE A 42 -8.63 -0.81 -9.34
C ILE A 42 -7.83 -2.11 -9.32
N VAL A 43 -7.74 -2.72 -8.14
CA VAL A 43 -6.92 -3.91 -7.87
C VAL A 43 -7.76 -4.99 -7.19
N PRO A 44 -7.36 -6.27 -7.30
CA PRO A 44 -7.89 -7.33 -6.43
C PRO A 44 -7.60 -7.01 -4.96
N GLU A 45 -8.52 -7.35 -4.05
CA GLU A 45 -8.30 -7.15 -2.59
C GLU A 45 -7.04 -7.89 -2.09
N SER A 46 -6.74 -9.06 -2.67
CA SER A 46 -5.55 -9.85 -2.33
C SER A 46 -4.23 -9.09 -2.57
N VAL A 47 -4.22 -8.12 -3.48
CA VAL A 47 -3.06 -7.25 -3.69
C VAL A 47 -2.90 -6.30 -2.50
N LEU A 48 -4.00 -5.75 -1.97
CA LEU A 48 -3.95 -4.91 -0.76
C LEU A 48 -3.51 -5.72 0.46
N ASP A 49 -4.00 -6.95 0.62
CA ASP A 49 -3.57 -7.85 1.69
C ASP A 49 -2.07 -8.17 1.59
N THR A 50 -1.56 -8.38 0.37
CA THR A 50 -0.14 -8.63 0.14
C THR A 50 0.71 -7.41 0.48
N LEU A 51 0.25 -6.20 0.11
CA LEU A 51 0.94 -4.95 0.45
C LEU A 51 0.99 -4.70 1.96
N ARG A 52 -0.13 -4.91 2.67
CA ARG A 52 -0.19 -4.82 4.14
C ARG A 52 0.76 -5.81 4.80
N ALA A 53 0.73 -7.08 4.35
CA ALA A 53 1.62 -8.09 4.91
C ALA A 53 3.11 -7.79 4.65
N ALA A 54 3.44 -7.14 3.53
CA ALA A 54 4.79 -6.71 3.24
C ALA A 54 5.25 -5.56 4.13
N GLU A 55 4.38 -4.57 4.36
CA GLU A 55 4.62 -3.47 5.30
C GLU A 55 4.78 -3.98 6.74
N ASP A 56 3.84 -4.80 7.23
CA ASP A 56 3.92 -5.40 8.57
C ASP A 56 5.24 -6.18 8.77
N ALA A 57 5.74 -6.83 7.72
CA ALA A 57 7.02 -7.56 7.76
C ALA A 57 8.23 -6.62 7.78
N GLU A 58 8.16 -5.46 7.12
CA GLU A 58 9.20 -4.43 7.16
C GLU A 58 9.28 -3.79 8.55
N ASP A 59 8.14 -3.40 9.12
CA ASP A 59 8.04 -2.84 10.46
C ASP A 59 8.56 -3.81 11.53
N ALA A 60 8.20 -5.10 11.44
CA ALA A 60 8.70 -6.12 12.35
C ALA A 60 10.23 -6.29 12.25
N ALA A 61 10.78 -6.23 11.03
CA ALA A 61 12.22 -6.32 10.82
C ALA A 61 12.96 -5.10 11.37
N GLU A 62 12.39 -3.89 11.24
CA GLU A 62 12.94 -2.67 11.83
C GLU A 62 12.89 -2.72 13.36
N ALA A 63 11.80 -3.20 13.95
CA ALA A 63 11.69 -3.39 15.39
C ALA A 63 12.73 -4.39 15.92
N ASP A 64 12.92 -5.53 15.23
CA ASP A 64 13.95 -6.51 15.58
C ASP A 64 15.37 -5.90 15.48
N ALA A 65 15.62 -5.08 14.46
CA ALA A 65 16.89 -4.37 14.30
C ALA A 65 17.15 -3.36 15.44
N ALA A 66 16.14 -2.58 15.82
CA ALA A 66 16.21 -1.64 16.94
C ALA A 66 16.45 -2.36 18.27
N MET A 67 15.78 -3.49 18.51
CA MET A 67 15.98 -4.32 19.71
C MET A 67 17.38 -4.95 19.78
N ALA A 68 18.03 -5.17 18.63
CA ALA A 68 19.39 -5.66 18.55
C ALA A 68 20.44 -4.55 18.73
N GLU A 69 20.04 -3.27 18.64
CA GLU A 69 20.92 -2.13 18.83
C GLU A 69 21.20 -1.94 20.34
N PRO A 70 22.47 -2.00 20.79
CA PRO A 70 22.81 -1.77 22.19
C PRO A 70 22.75 -0.28 22.53
N GLY A 71 22.21 0.06 23.70
CA GLY A 71 22.11 1.44 24.18
C GLY A 71 21.73 1.52 25.66
N GLU A 72 21.73 2.73 26.22
CA GLU A 72 21.15 2.98 27.54
C GLU A 72 19.64 3.12 27.41
N ASP A 73 18.90 2.42 28.28
CA ASP A 73 17.45 2.55 28.34
C ASP A 73 17.05 3.97 28.76
N ILE A 74 16.08 4.57 28.06
CA ILE A 74 15.54 5.88 28.42
C ILE A 74 14.47 5.69 29.52
N PRO A 75 14.59 6.35 30.69
CA PRO A 75 13.57 6.28 31.73
C PRO A 75 12.19 6.74 31.24
N TRP A 76 11.13 6.03 31.64
CA TRP A 76 9.77 6.33 31.19
C TRP A 76 9.29 7.76 31.53
N ASP A 77 9.74 8.30 32.67
CA ASP A 77 9.41 9.68 33.06
C ASP A 77 10.08 10.73 32.16
N GLU A 78 11.27 10.41 31.61
CA GLU A 78 11.98 11.26 30.65
C GLU A 78 11.24 11.27 29.30
N VAL A 79 10.88 10.09 28.78
CA VAL A 79 10.10 9.95 27.53
C VAL A 79 8.81 10.76 27.60
N LYS A 80 8.08 10.69 28.71
CA LYS A 80 6.86 11.49 28.90
C LYS A 80 7.13 12.98 28.92
N SER A 81 8.15 13.41 29.65
CA SER A 81 8.52 14.82 29.72
C SER A 81 8.85 15.39 28.33
N GLU A 82 9.53 14.62 27.48
CA GLU A 82 9.84 15.03 26.11
C GLU A 82 8.60 15.09 25.21
N LEU A 83 7.65 14.19 25.41
CA LEU A 83 6.38 14.14 24.66
C LEU A 83 5.30 15.06 25.23
N GLY A 84 5.53 15.72 26.37
CA GLY A 84 4.56 16.58 27.05
C GLY A 84 3.39 15.83 27.69
N LEU A 85 3.63 14.59 28.14
CA LEU A 85 2.65 13.67 28.74
C LEU A 85 2.73 13.58 30.27
#